data_AF-A0A7Y7BCG1-F1
#
_entry.id   AF-A0A7Y7BCG1-F1
#
_cell.length_a   1.000
_cell.length_b   1.000
_cell.length_c   1.000
_cell.angle_alpha   90.00
_cell.angle_beta   90.00
_cell.angle_gamma   90.00
#
_symmetry.space_group_name_H-M   'P 1'
#
loop_
_entity.id
_entity.type
_entity.pdbx_description
1 polymer ?
#
loop_
_entity_poly.entity_id
_entity_poly.type
_entity_poly.pdbx_seq_one_letter_code
_entity_poly.pdbx_strand_id
1 'polypeptide(L)'
;MKQIYENYTAEDQEVWKILFDRQFPQLPQAATKEFLTGLEKINFTGEAIPNFEDTNKILKELTGWEIYAVPGIVEDGLFFELMANKKFPATTWVRKMSQLDYLEEPDMFHDVFAHIPLLTNQAFVDFLQAISQFGHEWIEDEWAIHLLSRIYWFTIEFGLIREEAGLRIYGAGILSSSGETKFSLSDAPNHFEYDVDKILDTPYRKDKMQENYFIIDSYEQLYQSIPEIKEKIEKRLKEKAALA
;
A
#
# COMPACT_ATOMS: atom_id res chain seq x y z
N MET A 1 14.14 14.50 1.92
CA MET A 1 15.18 13.97 2.84
C MET A 1 15.95 12.87 2.09
N LYS A 2 17.07 12.35 2.62
CA LYS A 2 17.75 11.16 2.07
C LYS A 2 17.89 10.10 3.16
N GLN A 3 17.82 8.82 2.79
CA GLN A 3 18.21 7.72 3.67
C GLN A 3 19.72 7.85 3.96
N ILE A 4 20.10 7.86 5.23
CA ILE A 4 21.50 7.84 5.65
C ILE A 4 21.77 6.42 6.14
N TYR A 5 22.25 5.56 5.23
CA TYR A 5 22.31 4.12 5.47
C TYR A 5 23.27 3.75 6.61
N GLU A 6 24.32 4.55 6.81
CA GLU A 6 25.32 4.36 7.86
C GLU A 6 24.76 4.57 9.28
N ASN A 7 23.57 5.16 9.41
CA ASN A 7 22.92 5.34 10.70
C ASN A 7 22.21 4.06 11.21
N TYR A 8 22.01 3.04 10.36
CA TYR A 8 21.41 1.78 10.80
C TYR A 8 22.37 1.05 11.74
N THR A 9 21.87 0.79 12.94
CA THR A 9 22.58 0.02 13.96
C THR A 9 22.45 -1.48 13.68
N ALA A 10 23.24 -2.28 14.41
CA ALA A 10 23.07 -3.73 14.40
C ALA A 10 21.67 -4.17 14.89
N GLU A 11 21.06 -3.41 15.82
CA GLU A 11 19.69 -3.69 16.27
C GLU A 11 18.67 -3.45 15.16
N ASP A 12 18.81 -2.37 14.38
CA ASP A 12 17.91 -2.08 13.26
C ASP A 12 17.94 -3.21 12.21
N GLN A 13 19.15 -3.66 11.86
CA GLN A 13 19.34 -4.76 10.91
C GLN A 13 18.73 -6.08 11.45
N GLU A 14 18.92 -6.37 12.74
CA GLU A 14 18.34 -7.55 13.38
C GLU A 14 16.81 -7.48 13.44
N VAL A 15 16.22 -6.32 13.76
CA VAL A 15 14.76 -6.15 13.75
C VAL A 15 14.20 -6.38 12.35
N TRP A 16 14.81 -5.79 11.32
CA TRP A 16 14.42 -6.04 9.93
C TRP A 16 14.44 -7.54 9.61
N LYS A 17 15.54 -8.22 9.95
CA LYS A 17 15.68 -9.67 9.74
C LYS A 17 14.59 -10.46 10.43
N ILE A 18 14.31 -10.18 11.71
CA ILE A 18 13.26 -10.86 12.47
C ILE A 18 11.88 -10.65 11.83
N LEU A 19 11.55 -9.42 11.45
CA LEU A 19 10.27 -9.10 10.81
C LEU A 19 10.13 -9.84 9.47
N PHE A 20 11.18 -9.83 8.65
CA PHE A 20 11.22 -10.55 7.38
C PHE A 20 11.07 -12.06 7.59
N ASP A 21 11.87 -12.66 8.48
CA ASP A 21 11.90 -14.10 8.73
C ASP A 21 10.59 -14.60 9.37
N ARG A 22 9.86 -13.75 10.11
CA ARG A 22 8.52 -14.05 10.62
C ARG A 22 7.45 -13.99 9.52
N GLN A 23 7.54 -13.01 8.63
CA GLN A 23 6.49 -12.73 7.65
C GLN A 23 6.65 -13.54 6.37
N PHE A 24 7.85 -13.66 5.83
CA PHE A 24 8.12 -14.28 4.53
C PHE A 24 7.62 -15.73 4.40
N PRO A 25 7.73 -16.64 5.40
CA PRO A 25 7.32 -18.04 5.25
C PRO A 25 5.85 -18.27 4.87
N GLN A 26 4.95 -17.32 5.18
CA GLN A 26 3.54 -17.41 4.82
C GLN A 26 3.21 -16.78 3.46
N LEU A 27 4.07 -15.91 2.93
CA LEU A 27 3.77 -15.15 1.70
C LEU A 27 3.74 -15.99 0.42
N PRO A 28 4.57 -17.03 0.20
CA PRO A 28 4.50 -17.84 -1.02
C PRO A 28 3.12 -18.46 -1.31
N GLN A 29 2.29 -18.65 -0.29
CA GLN A 29 0.92 -19.18 -0.45
C GLN A 29 -0.16 -18.11 -0.32
N ALA A 30 0.18 -16.90 0.14
CA ALA A 30 -0.78 -15.87 0.53
C ALA A 30 -0.69 -14.60 -0.33
N ALA A 31 0.52 -14.16 -0.70
CA ALA A 31 0.76 -12.96 -1.50
C ALA A 31 0.60 -13.23 -3.00
N THR A 32 0.38 -12.17 -3.77
CA THR A 32 0.34 -12.28 -5.23
C THR A 32 1.67 -12.70 -5.83
N LYS A 33 1.59 -13.31 -7.02
CA LYS A 33 2.79 -13.62 -7.81
C LYS A 33 3.58 -12.35 -8.14
N GLU A 34 2.90 -11.25 -8.45
CA GLU A 34 3.51 -9.97 -8.79
C GLU A 34 4.26 -9.37 -7.61
N PHE A 35 3.73 -9.50 -6.39
CA PHE A 35 4.43 -9.06 -5.18
C PHE A 35 5.72 -9.86 -4.96
N LEU A 36 5.67 -11.19 -5.04
CA LEU A 36 6.84 -12.06 -4.87
C LEU A 36 7.89 -11.82 -5.96
N THR A 37 7.44 -11.68 -7.21
CA THR A 37 8.32 -11.31 -8.35
C THR A 37 8.93 -9.93 -8.14
N GLY A 38 8.16 -8.99 -7.59
CA GLY A 38 8.61 -7.65 -7.25
C GLY A 38 9.73 -7.67 -6.22
N LEU A 39 9.57 -8.42 -5.13
CA LEU A 39 10.60 -8.62 -4.10
C LEU A 39 11.92 -9.12 -4.69
N GLU A 40 11.85 -10.11 -5.58
CA GLU A 40 13.02 -10.65 -6.27
C GLU A 40 13.70 -9.60 -7.16
N LYS A 41 12.92 -8.84 -7.96
CA LYS A 41 13.45 -7.81 -8.86
C LYS A 41 14.19 -6.70 -8.12
N ILE A 42 13.68 -6.26 -6.96
CA ILE A 42 14.30 -5.21 -6.15
C ILE A 42 15.31 -5.75 -5.13
N ASN A 43 15.57 -7.06 -5.15
CA ASN A 43 16.54 -7.75 -4.30
C ASN A 43 16.31 -7.55 -2.79
N PHE A 44 15.04 -7.57 -2.36
CA PHE A 44 14.71 -7.49 -0.94
C PHE A 44 14.89 -8.84 -0.28
N THR A 45 15.58 -8.85 0.85
CA THR A 45 15.86 -10.06 1.63
C THR A 45 15.79 -9.74 3.12
N GLY A 46 15.76 -10.77 3.97
CA GLY A 46 15.90 -10.60 5.42
C GLY A 46 17.32 -10.28 5.88
N GLU A 47 18.33 -10.33 5.00
CA GLU A 47 19.74 -10.23 5.38
C GLU A 47 20.19 -8.78 5.63
N ALA A 48 19.52 -7.80 5.03
CA ALA A 48 19.83 -6.38 5.24
C ALA A 48 18.63 -5.48 4.92
N ILE A 49 18.55 -4.37 5.64
CA ILE A 49 17.65 -3.26 5.32
C ILE A 49 17.92 -2.78 3.88
N PRO A 50 16.90 -2.53 3.05
CA PRO A 50 17.07 -2.05 1.69
C PRO A 50 17.74 -0.68 1.61
N ASN A 51 18.67 -0.54 0.66
CA ASN A 51 19.21 0.76 0.29
C ASN A 51 18.31 1.43 -0.77
N PHE A 52 17.80 2.61 -0.46
CA PHE A 52 16.85 3.31 -1.34
C PHE A 52 17.51 3.77 -2.63
N GLU A 53 18.80 4.14 -2.63
CA GLU A 53 19.48 4.55 -3.85
C GLU A 53 19.57 3.39 -4.86
N ASP A 54 19.90 2.19 -4.38
CA ASP A 54 19.99 1.00 -5.23
C ASP A 54 18.60 0.54 -5.68
N THR A 55 17.62 0.55 -4.77
CA THR A 55 16.23 0.23 -5.11
C THR A 55 15.66 1.20 -6.15
N ASN A 56 15.96 2.50 -6.02
CA ASN A 56 15.48 3.54 -6.94
C ASN A 56 16.07 3.41 -8.34
N LYS A 57 17.30 2.88 -8.50
CA LYS A 57 17.86 2.60 -9.84
C LYS A 57 16.97 1.60 -10.59
N ILE A 58 16.55 0.54 -9.90
CA ILE A 58 15.73 -0.54 -10.45
C ILE A 58 14.31 -0.04 -10.74
N LEU A 59 13.66 0.62 -9.78
CA LEU A 59 12.28 1.12 -9.96
C LEU A 59 12.18 2.16 -11.09
N LYS A 60 13.17 3.05 -11.22
CA LYS A 60 13.21 4.04 -12.32
C LYS A 60 13.28 3.38 -13.68
N GLU A 61 14.06 2.31 -13.80
CA GLU A 61 14.18 1.56 -15.05
C GLU A 61 12.88 0.82 -15.39
N LEU A 62 12.23 0.22 -14.39
CA LEU A 62 11.04 -0.62 -14.60
C LEU A 62 9.77 0.19 -14.85
N THR A 63 9.50 1.22 -14.04
CA THR A 63 8.20 1.93 -14.04
C THR A 63 8.34 3.46 -13.94
N GLY A 64 9.57 3.95 -13.77
CA GLY A 64 9.85 5.38 -13.55
C GLY A 64 9.57 5.85 -12.12
N TRP A 65 9.26 4.93 -11.20
CA TRP A 65 9.02 5.25 -9.79
C TRP A 65 10.29 5.28 -8.96
N GLU A 66 10.24 5.98 -7.83
CA GLU A 66 11.30 5.96 -6.83
C GLU A 66 10.72 6.07 -5.41
N ILE A 67 11.46 5.55 -4.44
CA ILE A 67 11.23 5.79 -3.01
C ILE A 67 11.75 7.17 -2.65
N TYR A 68 10.95 7.94 -1.92
CA TYR A 68 11.31 9.24 -1.36
C TYR A 68 11.30 9.18 0.17
N ALA A 69 12.46 9.39 0.78
CA ALA A 69 12.59 9.34 2.23
C ALA A 69 11.84 10.49 2.92
N VAL A 70 11.00 10.16 3.90
CA VAL A 70 10.26 11.09 4.77
C VAL A 70 10.52 10.77 6.26
N PRO A 71 10.41 11.75 7.18
CA PRO A 71 10.69 11.53 8.61
C PRO A 71 9.63 10.68 9.33
N GLY A 72 8.44 10.53 8.75
CA GLY A 72 7.26 9.96 9.38
C GLY A 72 6.05 10.16 8.47
N ILE A 73 4.86 10.11 9.06
CA ILE A 73 3.61 10.45 8.38
C ILE A 73 3.71 11.89 7.84
N VAL A 74 3.41 12.06 6.55
CA VAL A 74 3.38 13.37 5.89
C VAL A 74 1.95 13.85 5.72
N GLU A 75 1.77 15.16 5.56
CA GLU A 75 0.46 15.74 5.24
C GLU A 75 -0.02 15.31 3.86
N ASP A 76 -1.34 15.18 3.70
CA ASP A 76 -1.99 14.68 2.48
C ASP A 76 -1.54 15.42 1.22
N GLY A 77 -1.35 16.74 1.29
CA GLY A 77 -0.91 17.54 0.14
C GLY A 77 0.46 17.12 -0.38
N LEU A 78 1.43 16.93 0.54
CA LEU A 78 2.76 16.45 0.19
C LEU A 78 2.72 14.99 -0.26
N PHE A 79 1.91 14.15 0.38
CA PHE A 79 1.71 12.75 -0.02
C PHE A 79 1.26 12.65 -1.48
N PHE A 80 0.16 13.34 -1.84
CA PHE A 80 -0.38 13.31 -3.19
C PHE A 80 0.56 13.94 -4.21
N GLU A 81 1.25 15.05 -3.87
CA GLU A 81 2.24 15.66 -4.75
C GLU A 81 3.37 14.66 -5.10
N LEU A 82 3.93 13.98 -4.10
CA LEU A 82 4.98 13.00 -4.30
C LEU A 82 4.49 11.83 -5.17
N MET A 83 3.35 11.24 -4.80
CA MET A 83 2.80 10.09 -5.50
C MET A 83 2.40 10.41 -6.95
N ALA A 84 1.81 11.57 -7.22
CA ALA A 84 1.50 12.04 -8.57
C ALA A 84 2.76 12.22 -9.44
N ASN A 85 3.91 12.49 -8.81
CA ASN A 85 5.22 12.60 -9.44
C ASN A 85 6.04 11.30 -9.36
N LYS A 86 5.39 10.14 -9.17
CA LYS A 86 6.00 8.81 -9.10
C LYS A 86 7.03 8.64 -7.98
N LYS A 87 6.81 9.32 -6.86
CA LYS A 87 7.66 9.25 -5.67
C LYS A 87 6.86 8.68 -4.52
N PHE A 88 7.20 7.47 -4.09
CA PHE A 88 6.55 6.83 -2.96
C PHE A 88 7.18 7.32 -1.65
N PRO A 89 6.46 8.07 -0.79
CA PRO A 89 7.00 8.51 0.50
C PRO A 89 7.16 7.31 1.44
N ALA A 90 8.37 7.08 1.94
CA ALA A 90 8.64 6.00 2.90
C ALA A 90 9.51 6.48 4.05
N THR A 91 9.20 5.99 5.25
CA THR A 91 10.00 6.21 6.45
C THR A 91 11.34 5.50 6.36
N THR A 92 12.34 6.03 7.08
CA THR A 92 13.70 5.48 7.09
C THR A 92 14.08 4.78 8.40
N TRP A 93 13.12 4.52 9.30
CA TRP A 93 13.36 3.88 10.59
C TRP A 93 12.57 2.58 10.70
N VAL A 94 13.11 1.61 11.44
CA VAL A 94 12.40 0.37 11.80
C VAL A 94 11.97 0.44 13.26
N ARG A 95 10.91 -0.27 13.62
CA ARG A 95 10.45 -0.39 15.01
C ARG A 95 11.52 -0.96 15.92
N LYS A 96 11.39 -0.75 17.24
CA LYS A 96 12.31 -1.33 18.22
C LYS A 96 12.04 -2.81 18.46
N MET A 97 13.05 -3.52 18.96
CA MET A 97 12.92 -4.92 19.37
C MET A 97 11.76 -5.17 20.36
N SER A 98 11.47 -4.21 21.24
CA SER A 98 10.35 -4.30 22.19
C SER A 98 8.96 -4.08 21.57
N GLN A 99 8.88 -3.70 20.29
CA GLN A 99 7.65 -3.38 19.56
C GLN A 99 7.43 -4.32 18.36
N LEU A 100 8.11 -5.47 18.32
CA LEU A 100 8.01 -6.41 17.21
C LEU A 100 6.56 -6.85 16.93
N ASP A 101 5.78 -7.07 17.98
CA ASP A 101 4.44 -7.66 17.86
C ASP A 101 3.35 -6.64 17.53
N TYR A 102 3.56 -5.35 17.84
CA TYR A 102 2.61 -4.28 17.54
C TYR A 102 3.28 -2.91 17.50
N LEU A 103 2.96 -2.16 16.45
CA LEU A 103 3.29 -0.74 16.29
C LEU A 103 2.09 -0.04 15.64
N GLU A 104 1.71 1.13 16.16
CA GLU A 104 0.58 1.91 15.64
C GLU A 104 0.96 2.69 14.36
N GLU A 105 2.18 3.20 14.29
CA GLU A 105 2.68 3.97 13.14
C GLU A 105 3.30 3.04 12.07
N PRO A 106 3.17 3.39 10.78
CA PRO A 106 3.87 2.67 9.73
C PRO A 106 5.37 2.97 9.81
N ASP A 107 6.16 1.94 10.09
CA ASP A 107 7.62 1.99 10.01
C ASP A 107 8.10 1.55 8.62
N MET A 108 9.42 1.54 8.41
CA MET A 108 10.03 1.11 7.16
C MET A 108 9.60 -0.31 6.75
N PHE A 109 9.34 -1.22 7.70
CA PHE A 109 8.90 -2.56 7.32
C PHE A 109 7.52 -2.53 6.67
N HIS A 110 6.59 -1.71 7.16
CA HIS A 110 5.33 -1.49 6.45
C HIS A 110 5.55 -0.77 5.11
N ASP A 111 6.14 0.42 5.14
CA ASP A 111 6.27 1.28 3.96
C ASP A 111 7.08 0.62 2.83
N VAL A 112 8.17 -0.05 3.19
CA VAL A 112 9.15 -0.53 2.23
C VAL A 112 8.89 -1.97 1.85
N PHE A 113 8.83 -2.89 2.82
CA PHE A 113 8.65 -4.31 2.49
C PHE A 113 7.28 -4.61 1.86
N ALA A 114 6.21 -3.91 2.28
CA ALA A 114 4.87 -4.26 1.81
C ALA A 114 4.39 -3.48 0.57
N HIS A 115 4.76 -2.20 0.40
CA HIS A 115 4.34 -1.42 -0.77
C HIS A 115 5.29 -1.51 -1.96
N ILE A 116 6.60 -1.43 -1.72
CA ILE A 116 7.60 -1.22 -2.79
C ILE A 116 7.67 -2.35 -3.82
N PRO A 117 7.52 -3.64 -3.48
CA PRO A 117 7.53 -4.71 -4.48
C PRO A 117 6.51 -4.50 -5.60
N LEU A 118 5.32 -3.99 -5.28
CA LEU A 118 4.27 -3.74 -6.29
C LEU A 118 4.54 -2.50 -7.13
N LEU A 119 5.49 -1.63 -6.76
CA LEU A 119 5.93 -0.54 -7.64
C LEU A 119 6.66 -1.03 -8.90
N THR A 120 6.96 -2.33 -8.97
CA THR A 120 7.48 -2.99 -10.18
C THR A 120 6.39 -3.40 -11.18
N ASN A 121 5.10 -3.27 -10.82
CA ASN A 121 3.96 -3.58 -11.67
C ASN A 121 3.39 -2.30 -12.30
N GLN A 122 3.36 -2.23 -13.63
CA GLN A 122 2.96 -1.02 -14.35
C GLN A 122 1.50 -0.62 -14.11
N ALA A 123 0.56 -1.56 -14.19
CA ALA A 123 -0.87 -1.26 -14.00
C ALA A 123 -1.16 -0.77 -12.58
N PHE A 124 -0.51 -1.36 -11.57
CA PHE A 124 -0.65 -0.93 -10.18
C PHE A 124 -0.13 0.49 -9.97
N VAL A 125 1.03 0.83 -10.53
CA VAL A 125 1.57 2.18 -10.36
C VAL A 125 0.86 3.24 -11.20
N ASP A 126 0.28 2.87 -12.34
CA ASP A 126 -0.57 3.77 -13.12
C ASP A 126 -1.85 4.10 -12.34
N PHE A 127 -2.42 3.12 -11.65
CA PHE A 127 -3.52 3.33 -10.71
C PHE A 127 -3.11 4.26 -9.55
N LEU A 128 -1.99 3.98 -8.87
CA LEU A 128 -1.46 4.83 -7.79
C LEU A 128 -1.25 6.28 -8.23
N GLN A 129 -0.66 6.48 -9.41
CA GLN A 129 -0.40 7.82 -9.94
C GLN A 129 -1.71 8.57 -10.20
N ALA A 130 -2.67 7.91 -10.85
CA ALA A 130 -3.94 8.52 -11.23
C ALA A 130 -4.78 8.93 -10.02
N ILE A 131 -4.94 8.06 -9.01
CA ILE A 131 -5.68 8.43 -7.79
C ILE A 131 -4.99 9.58 -7.05
N SER A 132 -3.66 9.64 -7.09
CA SER A 132 -2.89 10.71 -6.43
C SER A 132 -3.02 12.06 -7.14
N GLN A 133 -3.15 12.04 -8.47
CA GLN A 133 -3.48 13.25 -9.23
C GLN A 133 -4.87 13.79 -8.87
N PHE A 134 -5.85 12.92 -8.65
CA PHE A 134 -7.17 13.33 -8.16
C PHE A 134 -7.12 13.86 -6.73
N GLY A 135 -6.36 13.21 -5.85
CA GLY A 135 -6.12 13.69 -4.49
C GLY A 135 -5.49 15.07 -4.45
N HIS A 136 -4.56 15.36 -5.36
CA HIS A 136 -4.00 16.70 -5.52
C HIS A 136 -5.03 17.72 -6.05
N GLU A 137 -5.87 17.33 -7.01
CA GLU A 137 -6.95 18.18 -7.56
C GLU A 137 -8.00 18.54 -6.50
N TRP A 138 -8.30 17.61 -5.58
CA TRP A 138 -9.33 17.77 -4.56
C TRP A 138 -8.80 18.05 -3.15
N ILE A 139 -7.54 18.49 -3.02
CA ILE A 139 -6.90 18.63 -1.71
C ILE A 139 -7.64 19.55 -0.73
N GLU A 140 -8.38 20.53 -1.26
CA GLU A 140 -9.19 21.47 -0.47
C GLU A 140 -10.62 20.96 -0.17
N ASP A 141 -11.02 19.79 -0.71
CA ASP A 141 -12.32 19.16 -0.42
C ASP A 141 -12.14 17.94 0.50
N GLU A 142 -12.30 18.17 1.80
CA GLU A 142 -12.16 17.13 2.84
C GLU A 142 -13.01 15.88 2.56
N TRP A 143 -14.19 16.03 1.95
CA TRP A 143 -15.06 14.89 1.68
C TRP A 143 -14.58 14.09 0.48
N ALA A 144 -14.06 14.75 -0.55
CA ALA A 144 -13.42 14.09 -1.68
C ALA A 144 -12.19 13.30 -1.21
N ILE A 145 -11.33 13.90 -0.37
CA ILE A 145 -10.16 13.24 0.20
C ILE A 145 -10.58 12.03 1.06
N HIS A 146 -11.61 12.18 1.88
CA HIS A 146 -12.12 11.07 2.68
C HIS A 146 -12.67 9.91 1.82
N LEU A 147 -13.41 10.22 0.74
CA LEU A 147 -13.87 9.21 -0.22
C LEU A 147 -12.70 8.51 -0.93
N LEU A 148 -11.70 9.28 -1.39
CA LEU A 148 -10.49 8.73 -2.00
C LEU A 148 -9.69 7.86 -1.04
N SER A 149 -9.66 8.22 0.26
CA SER A 149 -9.00 7.42 1.29
C SER A 149 -9.62 6.03 1.45
N ARG A 150 -10.93 5.85 1.16
CA ARG A 150 -11.59 4.54 1.16
C ARG A 150 -11.13 3.68 -0.01
N ILE A 151 -10.98 4.29 -1.19
CA ILE A 151 -10.40 3.61 -2.35
C ILE A 151 -8.99 3.16 -2.01
N TYR A 152 -8.15 4.05 -1.46
CA TYR A 152 -6.80 3.72 -1.05
C TYR A 152 -6.78 2.57 -0.01
N TRP A 153 -7.62 2.67 1.02
CA TRP A 153 -7.69 1.68 2.10
C TRP A 153 -8.10 0.29 1.62
N PHE A 154 -9.18 0.19 0.86
CA PHE A 154 -9.72 -1.10 0.42
C PHE A 154 -9.04 -1.69 -0.81
N THR A 155 -8.05 -0.99 -1.38
CA THR A 155 -7.23 -1.49 -2.49
C THR A 155 -5.76 -1.59 -2.07
N ILE A 156 -5.08 -0.48 -1.89
CA ILE A 156 -3.62 -0.43 -1.71
C ILE A 156 -3.22 -0.97 -0.33
N GLU A 157 -4.02 -0.72 0.71
CA GLU A 157 -3.72 -1.19 2.07
C GLU A 157 -4.28 -2.59 2.36
N PHE A 158 -5.54 -2.85 2.00
CA PHE A 158 -6.26 -4.07 2.36
C PHE A 158 -6.93 -4.76 1.17
N GLY A 159 -6.37 -4.62 -0.03
CA GLY A 159 -6.89 -5.28 -1.22
C GLY A 159 -6.50 -6.74 -1.34
N LEU A 160 -7.43 -7.52 -1.88
CA LEU A 160 -7.24 -8.91 -2.28
C LEU A 160 -7.41 -9.05 -3.79
N ILE A 161 -6.82 -10.07 -4.38
CA ILE A 161 -6.88 -10.34 -5.82
C ILE A 161 -7.16 -11.82 -6.07
N ARG A 162 -7.91 -12.09 -7.13
CA ARG A 162 -8.15 -13.44 -7.61
C ARG A 162 -7.05 -13.86 -8.58
N GLU A 163 -6.33 -14.91 -8.23
CA GLU A 163 -5.40 -15.59 -9.13
C GLU A 163 -5.91 -17.00 -9.48
N GLU A 164 -5.29 -17.64 -10.48
CA GLU A 164 -5.59 -19.03 -10.85
C GLU A 164 -5.47 -19.98 -9.66
N ALA A 165 -4.51 -19.72 -8.76
CA ALA A 165 -4.27 -20.52 -7.56
C ALA A 165 -5.17 -20.14 -6.37
N GLY A 166 -6.18 -19.28 -6.58
CA GLY A 166 -7.14 -18.84 -5.58
C GLY A 166 -6.95 -17.38 -5.14
N LEU A 167 -7.55 -17.06 -4.00
CA LEU A 167 -7.49 -15.73 -3.41
C LEU A 167 -6.08 -15.41 -2.89
N ARG A 168 -5.58 -14.22 -3.21
CA ARG A 168 -4.25 -13.72 -2.85
C ARG A 168 -4.31 -12.28 -2.34
N ILE A 169 -3.22 -11.86 -1.71
CA ILE A 169 -3.09 -10.56 -1.05
C ILE A 169 -2.13 -9.69 -1.83
N TYR A 170 -2.56 -8.46 -2.13
CA TYR A 170 -1.67 -7.39 -2.60
C TYR A 170 -1.67 -6.16 -1.68
N GLY A 171 -2.65 -6.05 -0.77
CA GLY A 171 -2.73 -4.94 0.18
C GLY A 171 -1.56 -4.91 1.17
N ALA A 172 -0.87 -3.77 1.27
CA ALA A 172 0.34 -3.63 2.08
C ALA A 172 0.11 -3.78 3.59
N GLY A 173 -1.01 -3.27 4.11
CA GLY A 173 -1.44 -3.46 5.50
C GLY A 173 -1.63 -4.93 5.87
N ILE A 174 -2.01 -5.77 4.89
CA ILE A 174 -2.12 -7.22 5.08
C ILE A 174 -0.74 -7.88 4.97
N LEU A 175 0.05 -7.52 3.96
CA LEU A 175 1.37 -8.09 3.68
C LEU A 175 2.41 -7.82 4.78
N SER A 176 2.24 -6.74 5.54
CA SER A 176 3.10 -6.38 6.69
C SER A 176 2.58 -6.88 8.05
N SER A 177 1.42 -7.55 8.09
CA SER A 177 0.80 -8.03 9.33
C SER A 177 0.52 -9.53 9.29
N SER A 178 1.22 -10.30 10.12
CA SER A 178 1.05 -11.77 10.14
C SER A 178 -0.37 -12.20 10.53
N GLY A 179 -0.98 -11.49 11.48
CA GLY A 179 -2.36 -11.72 11.89
C GLY A 179 -3.34 -11.45 10.76
N GLU A 180 -3.20 -10.30 10.10
CA GLU A 180 -4.09 -9.91 9.01
C GLU A 180 -3.95 -10.84 7.81
N THR A 181 -2.74 -11.27 7.46
CA THR A 181 -2.49 -12.22 6.36
C THR A 181 -3.31 -13.51 6.50
N LYS A 182 -3.40 -14.06 7.71
CA LYS A 182 -4.18 -15.28 7.97
C LYS A 182 -5.67 -14.99 8.02
N PHE A 183 -6.04 -13.87 8.64
CA PHE A 183 -7.44 -13.49 8.83
C PHE A 183 -8.12 -13.15 7.50
N SER A 184 -7.47 -12.37 6.65
CA SER A 184 -8.01 -11.87 5.38
C SER A 184 -8.30 -12.97 4.35
N LEU A 185 -7.65 -14.13 4.48
CA LEU A 185 -7.84 -15.29 3.60
C LEU A 185 -8.70 -16.40 4.21
N SER A 186 -9.21 -16.20 5.42
CA SER A 186 -10.11 -17.14 6.10
C SER A 186 -11.58 -16.89 5.76
N ASP A 187 -12.50 -17.75 6.19
CA ASP A 187 -13.95 -17.53 6.03
C ASP A 187 -14.56 -16.57 7.08
N ALA A 188 -13.74 -15.99 7.96
CA ALA A 188 -14.21 -15.12 9.05
C ALA A 188 -14.62 -13.70 8.62
N PRO A 189 -13.86 -12.97 7.78
CA PRO A 189 -14.27 -11.66 7.27
C PRO A 189 -15.23 -11.77 6.07
N ASN A 190 -15.79 -10.63 5.67
CA ASN A 190 -16.57 -10.54 4.44
C ASN A 190 -15.65 -10.28 3.25
N HIS A 191 -15.82 -11.09 2.20
CA HIS A 191 -15.23 -10.85 0.89
C HIS A 191 -16.27 -10.31 -0.07
N PHE A 192 -15.98 -9.19 -0.70
CA PHE A 192 -16.80 -8.60 -1.74
C PHE A 192 -16.03 -8.54 -3.05
N GLU A 193 -16.72 -8.71 -4.18
CA GLU A 193 -16.14 -8.33 -5.46
C GLU A 193 -15.85 -6.82 -5.48
N TYR A 194 -14.85 -6.41 -6.24
CA TYR A 194 -14.49 -5.02 -6.43
C TYR A 194 -15.68 -4.23 -7.01
N ASP A 195 -16.19 -3.28 -6.24
CA ASP A 195 -17.30 -2.41 -6.61
C ASP A 195 -17.03 -1.01 -6.05
N VAL A 196 -16.90 -0.03 -6.93
CA VAL A 196 -16.48 1.33 -6.56
C VAL A 196 -17.52 2.01 -5.68
N ASP A 197 -18.82 1.85 -5.94
CA ASP A 197 -19.86 2.46 -5.08
C ASP A 197 -19.81 1.89 -3.67
N LYS A 198 -19.70 0.56 -3.55
CA LYS A 198 -19.63 -0.11 -2.27
C LYS A 198 -18.38 0.28 -1.49
N ILE A 199 -17.23 0.39 -2.14
CA ILE A 199 -16.00 0.87 -1.50
C ILE A 199 -16.20 2.30 -0.99
N LEU A 200 -16.73 3.19 -1.85
CA LEU A 200 -16.97 4.59 -1.50
C LEU A 200 -17.97 4.74 -0.35
N ASP A 201 -18.90 3.81 -0.16
CA ASP A 201 -19.91 3.84 0.90
C ASP A 201 -19.48 3.09 2.17
N THR A 202 -18.39 2.32 2.12
CA THR A 202 -17.92 1.52 3.26
C THR A 202 -16.95 2.32 4.14
N PRO A 203 -17.27 2.60 5.42
CA PRO A 203 -16.30 3.15 6.36
C PRO A 203 -15.31 2.08 6.83
N TYR A 204 -14.12 2.49 7.26
CA TYR A 204 -13.10 1.60 7.82
C TYR A 204 -12.60 2.06 9.19
N ARG A 205 -11.90 1.16 9.89
CA ARG A 205 -11.26 1.42 11.19
C ARG A 205 -9.83 0.92 11.18
N LYS A 206 -8.92 1.69 11.77
CA LYS A 206 -7.47 1.41 11.81
C LYS A 206 -7.05 0.56 13.03
N ASP A 207 -7.90 0.45 14.04
CA ASP A 207 -7.56 -0.11 15.36
C ASP A 207 -8.05 -1.56 15.57
N LYS A 208 -8.51 -2.23 14.51
CA LYS A 208 -8.93 -3.64 14.53
C LYS A 208 -8.68 -4.31 13.17
N MET A 209 -8.73 -5.64 13.15
CA MET A 209 -8.74 -6.42 11.90
C MET A 209 -9.91 -6.01 11.00
N GLN A 210 -9.71 -6.02 9.68
CA GLN A 210 -10.71 -5.54 8.75
C GLN A 210 -11.86 -6.53 8.59
N GLU A 211 -13.10 -6.07 8.72
CA GLU A 211 -14.28 -6.93 8.56
C GLU A 211 -14.68 -7.12 7.09
N ASN A 212 -14.18 -6.27 6.19
CA ASN A 212 -14.54 -6.24 4.78
C ASN A 212 -13.28 -6.12 3.92
N TYR A 213 -13.14 -7.02 2.95
CA TYR A 213 -12.11 -6.98 1.92
C TYR A 213 -12.75 -6.97 0.54
N PHE A 214 -12.11 -6.28 -0.40
CA PHE A 214 -12.57 -6.20 -1.79
C PHE A 214 -11.58 -6.94 -2.69
N ILE A 215 -12.13 -7.77 -3.58
CA ILE A 215 -11.40 -8.67 -4.45
C ILE A 215 -11.39 -8.11 -5.86
N ILE A 216 -10.21 -7.77 -6.37
CA ILE A 216 -10.01 -7.45 -7.78
C ILE A 216 -9.70 -8.71 -8.59
N ASP A 217 -10.01 -8.69 -9.88
CA ASP A 217 -9.63 -9.76 -10.82
C ASP A 217 -8.26 -9.52 -11.45
N SER A 218 -7.80 -8.27 -11.53
CA SER A 218 -6.45 -7.92 -12.00
C SER A 218 -6.04 -6.50 -11.60
N TYR A 219 -4.75 -6.20 -11.67
CA TYR A 219 -4.25 -4.83 -11.49
C TYR A 219 -4.75 -3.87 -12.59
N GLU A 220 -4.99 -4.38 -13.80
CA GLU A 220 -5.61 -3.60 -14.87
C GLU A 220 -7.05 -3.20 -14.56
N GLN A 221 -7.80 -4.01 -13.79
CA GLN A 221 -9.15 -3.64 -13.34
C GLN A 221 -9.10 -2.36 -12.49
N LEU A 222 -8.13 -2.26 -11.58
CA LEU A 222 -7.91 -1.03 -10.79
C LEU A 222 -7.65 0.15 -11.71
N TYR A 223 -6.66 0.03 -12.61
CA TYR A 223 -6.32 1.11 -13.53
C TYR A 223 -7.49 1.52 -14.45
N GLN A 224 -8.24 0.55 -14.97
CA GLN A 224 -9.39 0.81 -15.83
C GLN A 224 -10.59 1.40 -15.08
N SER A 225 -10.66 1.22 -13.76
CA SER A 225 -11.71 1.83 -12.91
C SER A 225 -11.47 3.30 -12.60
N ILE A 226 -10.33 3.88 -12.98
CA ILE A 226 -9.99 5.29 -12.71
C ILE A 226 -11.07 6.28 -13.18
N PRO A 227 -11.62 6.20 -14.40
CA PRO A 227 -12.72 7.07 -14.82
C PRO A 227 -13.98 6.91 -13.98
N GLU A 228 -14.31 5.67 -13.60
CA GLU A 228 -15.48 5.36 -12.76
C GLU A 228 -15.33 5.93 -11.34
N ILE A 229 -14.15 5.78 -10.73
CA ILE A 229 -13.83 6.37 -9.43
C ILE A 229 -14.03 7.89 -9.47
N LYS A 230 -13.46 8.55 -10.49
CA LYS A 230 -13.60 10.00 -10.63
C LYS A 230 -15.05 10.42 -10.77
N GLU A 231 -15.80 9.78 -11.68
CA GLU A 231 -17.22 10.09 -11.90
C GLU A 231 -18.06 9.91 -10.62
N LYS A 232 -17.87 8.80 -9.90
CA LYS A 232 -18.66 8.49 -8.70
C LYS A 232 -18.35 9.42 -7.53
N ILE A 233 -17.10 9.86 -7.37
CA ILE A 233 -16.75 10.87 -6.37
C ILE A 233 -17.36 12.22 -6.77
N GLU A 234 -17.15 12.69 -8.01
CA GLU A 234 -17.72 13.96 -8.47
C GLU A 234 -19.25 14.01 -8.34
N LYS A 235 -19.93 12.89 -8.61
CA LYS A 235 -21.37 12.77 -8.42
C LYS A 235 -21.76 12.97 -6.95
N ARG A 236 -21.09 12.29 -6.01
CA ARG A 236 -21.32 12.45 -4.56
C ARG A 236 -21.03 13.87 -4.07
N LEU A 237 -20.02 14.53 -4.62
CA LEU A 237 -19.73 15.94 -4.32
C LEU A 237 -20.87 16.86 -4.76
N LYS A 238 -21.40 16.67 -5.98
CA LYS A 238 -22.55 17.42 -6.50
C LYS A 238 -23.81 17.19 -5.68
N GLU A 239 -24.08 15.94 -5.29
CA GLU A 239 -25.22 15.58 -4.45
C GLU A 239 -25.13 16.20 -3.05
N LYS A 240 -23.94 16.18 -2.43
CA LYS A 240 -23.70 16.86 -1.14
C LYS A 240 -23.92 18.36 -1.24
N ALA A 241 -23.43 19.01 -2.31
CA ALA A 241 -23.60 20.44 -2.53
C ALA A 241 -25.07 20.84 -2.77
N ALA A 242 -25.88 19.96 -3.38
CA ALA A 242 -27.31 20.19 -3.58
C ALA A 242 -28.15 20.08 -2.28
N LEU A 243 -27.59 19.47 -1.23
CA LEU A 243 -28.22 19.30 0.08
C LEU A 243 -27.80 20.36 1.11
N ALA A 244 -26.77 21.16 0.80
CA ALA A 244 -26.22 22.22 1.65
C ALA A 244 -26.90 23.58 1.37
#